data_AF-A0A9E1KAD3-F1
#
_entry.id   AF-A0A9E1KAD3-F1
#
_cell.length_a   1.000
_cell.length_b   1.000
_cell.length_c   1.000
_cell.angle_alpha   90.00
_cell.angle_beta   90.00
_cell.angle_gamma   90.00
#
_symmetry.space_group_name_H-M   'P 1'
#
loop_
_entity.id
_entity.type
_entity.pdbx_description
1 polymer ?
#
loop_
_entity_poly.entity_id
_entity_poly.type
_entity_poly.pdbx_seq_one_letter_code
_entity_poly.pdbx_strand_id
1 'polypeptide(L)'
;MIFLKKNRLIAPLFLLIVILAIGAGKIVYAQEQGAAKIAPVKQIKKIKIGPHPQYTRLILDITGPVEYQVKANFVEKKIFLVFDDTSVTPKVRSRKYRD
;
A
#
# COMPACT_ATOMS: atom_id res chain seq x y z
N MET A 1 -77.11 -12.24 -22.34
CA MET A 1 -76.13 -11.35 -21.69
C MET A 1 -75.64 -12.06 -20.42
N ILE A 2 -74.55 -12.83 -20.52
CA ILE A 2 -74.07 -13.67 -19.42
C ILE A 2 -72.83 -12.99 -18.81
N PHE A 3 -72.94 -12.70 -17.52
CA PHE A 3 -72.04 -11.90 -16.70
C PHE A 3 -70.59 -12.43 -16.71
N LEU A 4 -69.64 -11.60 -17.17
CA LEU A 4 -68.22 -11.78 -16.90
C LEU A 4 -67.96 -11.52 -15.41
N LYS A 5 -67.80 -12.58 -14.61
CA LYS A 5 -67.16 -12.49 -13.29
C LYS A 5 -65.81 -13.21 -13.36
N LYS A 6 -64.83 -12.56 -13.97
CA LYS A 6 -63.50 -13.13 -14.23
C LYS A 6 -62.41 -12.23 -13.63
N ASN A 7 -61.68 -12.78 -12.65
CA ASN A 7 -60.31 -12.42 -12.28
C ASN A 7 -60.05 -11.16 -11.43
N ARG A 8 -60.65 -11.06 -10.23
CA ARG A 8 -60.24 -10.05 -9.20
C ARG A 8 -58.94 -10.39 -8.44
N LEU A 9 -58.36 -11.58 -8.63
CA LEU A 9 -57.15 -12.03 -7.91
C LEU A 9 -55.85 -11.93 -8.73
N ILE A 10 -55.91 -11.55 -10.01
CA ILE A 10 -54.71 -11.44 -10.87
C ILE A 10 -53.95 -10.12 -10.64
N ALA A 11 -54.68 -9.04 -10.31
CA ALA A 11 -54.10 -7.73 -10.06
C ALA A 11 -53.05 -7.71 -8.91
N PRO A 12 -53.30 -8.30 -7.72
CA PRO A 12 -52.30 -8.30 -6.65
C PRO A 12 -51.11 -9.22 -6.95
N LEU A 13 -51.30 -10.27 -7.75
CA LEU A 13 -50.22 -11.20 -8.12
C LEU A 13 -49.19 -10.54 -9.04
N PHE A 14 -49.65 -9.73 -9.99
CA PHE A 14 -48.75 -8.95 -10.85
C PHE A 14 -47.94 -7.92 -10.06
N LEU A 15 -48.56 -7.26 -9.08
CA LEU A 15 -47.86 -6.28 -8.24
C LEU A 15 -46.72 -6.93 -7.44
N LEU A 16 -46.93 -8.15 -6.93
CA LEU A 16 -45.91 -8.89 -6.19
C LEU A 16 -44.71 -9.29 -7.07
N ILE A 17 -44.97 -9.68 -8.32
CA ILE A 17 -43.91 -10.06 -9.28
C ILE A 17 -43.03 -8.84 -9.65
N VAL A 18 -43.65 -7.66 -9.79
CA VAL A 18 -42.90 -6.41 -10.06
C VAL A 18 -41.99 -6.03 -8.89
N ILE A 19 -42.46 -6.17 -7.64
CA ILE A 19 -41.65 -5.87 -6.45
C ILE A 19 -40.46 -6.84 -6.34
N LEU A 20 -40.67 -8.13 -6.64
CA LEU A 20 -39.59 -9.13 -6.62
C LEU A 20 -38.52 -8.87 -7.68
N ALA A 21 -38.90 -8.35 -8.86
CA ALA A 21 -37.97 -8.06 -9.95
C ALA A 21 -37.07 -6.85 -9.68
N ILE A 22 -37.52 -5.87 -8.88
CA ILE A 22 -36.75 -4.65 -8.55
C ILE A 22 -35.73 -4.92 -7.42
N GLY A 23 -36.01 -5.90 -6.55
CA GLY A 23 -35.16 -6.22 -5.38
C GLY A 23 -33.84 -6.95 -5.68
N ALA A 24 -33.59 -7.36 -6.93
CA ALA A 24 -32.36 -8.06 -7.33
C ALA A 24 -31.30 -7.14 -7.96
N GLY A 25 -31.39 -5.83 -7.71
CA GLY A 25 -30.31 -4.90 -8.00
C GLY A 25 -29.05 -5.35 -7.26
N LYS A 26 -28.02 -5.75 -8.02
CA LYS A 26 -26.73 -6.14 -7.46
C LYS A 26 -26.26 -5.04 -6.51
N ILE A 27 -25.98 -5.40 -5.25
CA ILE A 27 -25.14 -4.58 -4.37
C ILE A 27 -23.75 -4.61 -4.98
N VAL A 28 -23.51 -3.69 -5.92
CA VAL A 28 -22.17 -3.40 -6.41
C VAL A 28 -21.56 -2.54 -5.30
N TYR A 29 -20.75 -3.19 -4.47
CA TYR A 29 -19.80 -2.49 -3.64
C TYR A 29 -18.96 -1.63 -4.60
N ALA A 30 -19.23 -0.33 -4.60
CA ALA A 30 -18.34 0.65 -5.20
C ALA A 30 -17.04 0.58 -4.39
N GLN A 31 -16.17 -0.35 -4.75
CA GLN A 31 -14.81 -0.35 -4.26
C GLN A 31 -14.16 0.87 -4.89
N GLU A 32 -13.95 1.91 -4.09
CA GLU A 32 -13.24 3.13 -4.45
C GLU A 32 -11.86 2.75 -5.03
N GLN A 33 -11.83 2.57 -6.35
CA GLN A 33 -10.60 2.58 -7.13
C GLN A 33 -10.19 4.05 -7.28
N GLY A 34 -9.81 4.66 -6.16
CA GLY A 34 -9.50 6.09 -6.08
C GLY A 34 -8.47 6.44 -5.02
N ALA A 35 -8.06 5.50 -4.15
CA ALA A 35 -6.82 5.65 -3.44
C ALA A 35 -5.70 5.30 -4.42
N ALA A 36 -5.09 6.32 -5.05
CA ALA A 36 -3.72 6.19 -5.51
C ALA A 36 -2.97 5.44 -4.40
N LYS A 37 -2.46 4.24 -4.68
CA LYS A 37 -1.65 3.49 -3.72
C LYS A 37 -0.49 4.42 -3.41
N ILE A 38 -0.58 5.18 -2.32
CA ILE A 38 0.49 6.06 -1.89
C ILE A 38 1.63 5.10 -1.63
N ALA A 39 2.61 5.10 -2.54
CA ALA A 39 3.78 4.26 -2.39
C ALA A 39 4.35 4.58 -0.99
N PRO A 40 4.55 3.57 -0.13
CA PRO A 40 5.01 3.83 1.22
C PRO A 40 6.29 4.66 1.14
N VAL A 41 6.32 5.75 1.90
CA VAL A 41 7.46 6.68 1.90
C VAL A 41 8.72 5.89 2.24
N LYS A 42 9.67 5.86 1.29
CA LYS A 42 10.98 5.25 1.47
C LYS A 42 11.73 6.06 2.54
N GLN A 43 12.13 5.39 3.61
CA GLN A 43 12.74 6.04 4.75
C GLN A 43 13.83 5.18 5.40
N ILE A 44 14.95 5.82 5.71
CA ILE A 44 16.04 5.24 6.50
C ILE A 44 15.78 5.56 7.98
N LYS A 45 15.58 4.52 8.77
CA LYS A 45 15.29 4.60 10.21
C LYS A 45 16.54 4.53 11.06
N LYS A 46 17.54 3.73 10.65
CA LYS A 46 18.74 3.49 11.45
C LYS A 46 19.91 3.02 10.59
N ILE A 47 21.11 3.40 11.02
CA ILE A 47 22.38 2.88 10.50
C ILE A 47 23.20 2.35 11.67
N LYS A 48 23.71 1.13 11.53
CA LYS A 48 24.61 0.46 12.48
C LYS A 48 25.82 -0.12 11.75
N ILE A 49 26.92 -0.23 12.48
CA ILE A 49 28.06 -1.06 12.07
C ILE A 49 27.96 -2.35 12.89
N GLY A 50 27.91 -3.49 12.22
CA GLY A 50 27.78 -4.80 12.84
C GLY A 50 29.09 -5.59 12.80
N PRO A 51 29.24 -6.60 13.68
CA PRO A 51 30.39 -7.48 13.68
C PRO A 51 30.38 -8.39 12.44
N HIS A 52 31.56 -8.62 11.86
CA HIS A 52 31.79 -9.63 10.83
C HIS A 52 33.29 -9.98 10.80
N PRO A 53 33.66 -11.27 10.64
CA PRO A 53 35.04 -11.72 10.89
C PRO A 53 36.08 -11.18 9.90
N GLN A 54 35.69 -10.83 8.67
CA GLN A 54 36.62 -10.43 7.61
C GLN A 54 36.39 -9.02 7.06
N TYR A 55 35.21 -8.43 7.29
CA TYR A 55 34.80 -7.18 6.64
C TYR A 55 34.01 -6.32 7.61
N THR A 56 33.95 -5.01 7.39
CA THR A 56 33.03 -4.15 8.15
C THR A 56 31.61 -4.29 7.58
N ARG A 57 30.66 -4.73 8.40
CA ARG A 57 29.25 -4.85 7.99
C ARG A 57 28.48 -3.57 8.31
N LEU A 58 27.91 -2.93 7.30
CA LEU A 58 26.95 -1.83 7.49
C LEU A 58 25.53 -2.39 7.44
N ILE A 59 24.72 -2.08 8.45
CA ILE A 59 23.33 -2.55 8.57
C ILE A 59 22.42 -1.34 8.57
N LEU A 60 21.46 -1.32 7.64
CA LEU A 60 20.49 -0.24 7.48
C LEU A 60 19.08 -0.78 7.73
N ASP A 61 18.29 0.00 8.46
CA ASP A 61 16.86 -0.23 8.65
C ASP A 61 16.09 0.70 7.71
N ILE A 62 15.41 0.11 6.70
CA ILE A 62 14.72 0.81 5.62
C ILE A 62 13.27 0.33 5.50
N THR A 63 12.35 1.24 5.19
CA THR A 63 10.89 0.94 5.13
C THR A 63 10.43 0.24 3.85
N GLY A 64 11.33 -0.06 2.92
CA GLY A 64 11.04 -0.74 1.67
C GLY A 64 12.28 -0.89 0.80
N PRO A 65 12.12 -1.43 -0.42
CA PRO A 65 13.19 -1.51 -1.40
C PRO A 65 13.64 -0.11 -1.81
N VAL A 66 14.95 0.11 -1.83
CA VAL A 66 15.55 1.40 -2.15
C VAL A 66 16.78 1.18 -3.03
N GLU A 67 16.91 1.99 -4.07
CA GLU A 67 18.13 2.09 -4.86
C GLU A 67 19.14 3.00 -4.17
N TYR A 68 20.41 2.62 -4.22
CA TYR A 68 21.46 3.34 -3.55
C TYR A 68 22.76 3.30 -4.34
N GLN A 69 23.59 4.30 -4.11
CA GLN A 69 24.94 4.38 -4.66
C GLN A 69 25.94 4.40 -3.51
N VAL A 70 27.11 3.82 -3.76
CA VAL A 70 28.25 3.85 -2.82
C VAL A 70 29.33 4.74 -3.40
N LYS A 71 29.70 5.78 -2.67
CA LYS A 71 30.85 6.64 -3.01
C LYS A 71 31.88 6.55 -1.90
N ALA A 72 33.15 6.44 -2.26
CA ALA A 72 34.24 6.36 -1.30
C ALA A 72 35.22 7.51 -1.51
N ASN A 73 35.60 8.16 -0.40
CA ASN A 73 36.76 9.04 -0.34
C ASN A 73 37.80 8.36 0.55
N PHE A 74 38.76 7.69 -0.09
CA PHE A 74 39.80 6.94 0.62
C PHE A 74 40.82 7.85 1.32
N VAL A 75 41.05 9.06 0.81
CA VAL A 75 41.95 10.05 1.44
C VAL A 75 41.42 10.45 2.81
N GLU A 76 40.11 10.73 2.90
CA GLU A 76 39.45 11.09 4.16
C GLU A 76 38.97 9.88 4.98
N LYS A 77 39.18 8.66 4.48
CA LYS A 77 38.65 7.41 5.06
C LYS A 77 37.12 7.46 5.29
N LYS A 78 36.38 7.99 4.32
CA LYS A 78 34.91 8.13 4.37
C LYS A 78 34.22 7.32 3.29
N ILE A 79 33.08 6.72 3.65
CA ILE A 79 32.16 6.06 2.72
C ILE A 79 30.82 6.77 2.82
N PHE A 80 30.25 7.13 1.69
CA PHE A 80 28.95 7.75 1.54
C PHE A 80 27.99 6.73 0.92
N LEU A 81 26.87 6.50 1.60
CA LEU A 81 25.72 5.79 1.05
C LEU A 81 24.71 6.84 0.61
N VAL A 82 24.47 6.94 -0.70
CA VAL A 82 23.62 7.97 -1.31
C VAL A 82 22.31 7.33 -1.73
N PHE A 83 21.20 7.94 -1.35
CA PHE A 83 19.84 7.49 -1.63
C PHE A 83 19.06 8.69 -2.19
N ASP A 84 18.67 8.64 -3.46
CA ASP A 84 18.12 9.80 -4.17
C ASP A 84 16.65 10.08 -3.77
N ASP A 85 15.80 9.05 -3.77
CA ASP A 85 14.36 9.18 -3.46
C ASP A 85 14.00 8.64 -2.06
N THR A 86 14.83 8.92 -1.05
CA THR A 86 14.65 8.36 0.30
C THR A 86 14.87 9.39 1.38
N SER A 87 13.89 9.48 2.28
CA SER A 87 13.97 10.36 3.44
C SER A 87 14.75 9.72 4.59
N VAL A 88 15.30 10.53 5.47
CA VAL A 88 16.07 10.06 6.64
C VAL A 88 15.32 10.49 7.91
N THR A 89 15.10 9.55 8.84
CA THR A 89 14.53 9.95 10.14
C THR A 89 15.53 10.81 10.92
N PRO A 90 15.07 11.75 11.77
CA PRO A 90 15.96 12.63 12.55
C PRO A 90 16.95 11.90 13.47
N LYS A 91 16.70 10.62 13.76
CA LYS A 91 17.53 9.76 14.62
C LYS A 91 18.73 9.15 13.89
N VAL A 92 18.76 9.18 12.56
CA VAL A 92 19.89 8.67 11.79
C VAL A 92 21.04 9.66 11.87
N ARG A 93 22.22 9.15 12.20
CA ARG A 93 23.46 9.91 12.27
C ARG A 93 24.57 9.12 11.60
N SER A 94 25.56 9.82 11.07
CA SER A 94 26.78 9.21 10.55
C SER A 94 27.44 8.33 11.60
N ARG A 95 28.00 7.20 11.17
CA ARG A 95 28.70 6.25 12.03
C ARG A 95 30.18 6.25 11.71
N LYS A 96 30.99 6.19 12.75
CA LYS A 96 32.44 6.07 12.66
C LYS A 96 32.85 4.72 13.25
N TYR A 97 33.65 3.99 12.49
CA TYR A 97 34.39 2.84 12.99
C TYR A 97 35.82 3.29 13.26
N ARG A 98 36.39 2.84 14.37
CA ARG A 98 37.81 2.99 14.65
C ARG A 98 38.40 1.59 14.49
N ASP A 99 39.35 1.45 13.57
CA ASP A 99 40.14 0.23 13.45
C ASP A 99 41.17 0.11 14.58
#